data_AF-A0A944A9W8-F1
#
_entry.id   AF-A0A944A9W8-F1
#
_cell.length_a   1.000
_cell.length_b   1.000
_cell.length_c   1.000
_cell.angle_alpha   90.00
_cell.angle_beta   90.00
_cell.angle_gamma   90.00
#
_symmetry.space_group_name_H-M   'P 1'
#
loop_
_entity.id
_entity.type
_entity.pdbx_description
1 polymer ?
#
loop_
_entity_poly.entity_id
_entity_poly.type
_entity_poly.pdbx_seq_one_letter_code
_entity_poly.pdbx_strand_id
1 'polypeptide(L)'
;MSEANGVDLSALGGFDFKPEWAKGSGKVTVGSFRQERAEKGEERSFGGAERKPFRQQNQEKGKRFDKPFVKRGERKTPRFERVKPLAADIKVLPDPKALGTIFRKLQQDFHAYKLKELAYFFLDNPASVLLKVTPKAESGESFIQCKACSFASTNEEDVIEHAVNAHLSDYFDSKEVEVEPPKGNFNCVAKCGLSGVLLGPPNIHEFGSVVREMIRTRYPQMTEQEYRSHIEMVRDSESIEAWRATATKKVFFFAKGQADQEGAKRFTRDEAEAEFRMSLLPSLLSKPKNLMITAAAAVASPSQPLKLAAQAALEAERRAPYGMCFALRGAFHHRKMNFFRANDSRGPEFVIGMELKPFDAEHAIAELSSTWKFISENPCCDKSEFPQIPDFEKHVQWLVSTGHVVAFTNGVYSAVEKFPKYGPQWKKRKKQLKEAAAEASAAEEAPKVEAPAVEAPAAETPAAEAPATEA
;
A
#
# COMPACT_ATOMS: atom_id res chain seq x y z
N MET A 1 -23.09 18.83 11.10
CA MET A 1 -21.98 18.61 10.15
C MET A 1 -21.02 17.64 10.80
N SER A 2 -20.89 16.43 10.25
CA SER A 2 -20.01 15.38 10.78
C SER A 2 -19.48 14.60 9.59
N GLU A 3 -18.30 14.99 9.15
CA GLU A 3 -17.50 14.33 8.11
C GLU A 3 -17.03 12.97 8.64
N ALA A 4 -17.62 11.88 8.19
CA ALA A 4 -17.15 10.53 8.50
C ALA A 4 -17.40 9.60 7.31
N ASN A 5 -16.76 9.92 6.18
CA ASN A 5 -16.28 8.96 5.17
C ASN A 5 -15.36 9.70 4.19
N GLY A 6 -14.46 10.52 4.74
CA GLY A 6 -13.29 10.96 4.02
C GLY A 6 -12.39 9.74 3.86
N VAL A 7 -12.28 9.23 2.63
CA VAL A 7 -11.08 8.46 2.25
C VAL A 7 -9.91 9.33 2.67
N ASP A 8 -9.11 8.86 3.63
CA ASP A 8 -7.94 9.59 4.09
C ASP A 8 -6.89 9.59 2.98
N LEU A 9 -7.01 10.58 2.09
CA LEU A 9 -6.05 10.85 1.02
C LEU A 9 -4.82 11.58 1.57
N SER A 10 -4.73 11.87 2.88
CA SER A 10 -3.52 12.44 3.50
C SER A 10 -2.33 11.49 3.37
N ALA A 11 -2.59 10.18 3.31
CA ALA A 11 -1.59 9.17 2.96
C ALA A 11 -1.13 9.21 1.49
N LEU A 12 -1.90 9.83 0.58
CA LEU A 12 -1.48 10.20 -0.79
C LEU A 12 -0.94 11.65 -0.85
N GLY A 13 -1.08 12.42 0.23
CA GLY A 13 -0.48 13.74 0.44
C GLY A 13 0.96 13.66 0.95
N GLY A 14 1.36 12.53 1.55
CA GLY A 14 2.76 12.19 1.86
C GLY A 14 3.60 11.82 0.63
N PHE A 15 3.37 12.48 -0.50
CA PHE A 15 4.23 12.42 -1.67
C PHE A 15 5.38 13.41 -1.47
N ASP A 16 6.43 12.98 -0.77
CA ASP A 16 7.67 13.75 -0.70
C ASP A 16 8.61 13.28 -1.83
N PHE A 17 8.45 13.89 -3.02
CA PHE A 17 9.38 13.76 -4.15
C PHE A 17 10.60 14.67 -3.97
N LYS A 18 11.17 14.68 -2.77
CA LYS A 18 12.43 15.37 -2.54
C LYS A 18 13.59 14.46 -2.97
N PRO A 19 14.46 14.90 -3.90
CA PRO A 19 15.72 14.21 -4.14
C PRO A 19 16.55 14.14 -2.85
N GLU A 20 17.39 13.12 -2.72
CA GLU A 20 18.15 12.74 -1.50
C GLU A 20 18.90 13.88 -0.79
N TRP A 21 19.18 15.01 -1.45
CA TRP A 21 19.85 16.17 -0.86
C TRP A 21 18.96 17.09 -0.01
N ALA A 22 17.63 16.89 0.02
CA ALA A 22 16.70 17.78 0.73
C ALA A 22 16.10 17.20 2.04
N LYS A 23 16.72 16.17 2.64
CA LYS A 23 16.28 15.57 3.91
C LYS A 23 17.04 16.17 5.12
N GLY A 24 16.43 17.14 5.79
CA GLY A 24 16.73 17.45 7.20
C GLY A 24 16.03 16.44 8.12
N SER A 25 16.75 15.93 9.13
CA SER A 25 16.34 14.80 9.97
C SER A 25 14.93 14.90 10.57
N GLY A 26 14.02 14.06 10.10
CA GLY A 26 12.71 13.80 10.71
C GLY A 26 12.25 12.39 10.41
N LYS A 27 12.05 11.57 11.45
CA LYS A 27 11.63 10.16 11.32
C LYS A 27 10.13 10.08 11.00
N VAL A 28 9.79 9.56 9.83
CA VAL A 28 8.45 9.05 9.51
C VAL A 28 8.59 7.69 8.82
N THR A 29 7.91 6.67 9.34
CA THR A 29 7.86 5.31 8.82
C THR A 29 6.82 5.21 7.71
N VAL A 30 7.27 5.29 6.45
CA VAL A 30 6.45 4.94 5.27
C VAL A 30 7.31 4.10 4.32
N GLY A 31 6.68 3.09 3.71
CA GLY A 31 7.31 2.06 2.89
C GLY A 31 8.35 2.59 1.90
N SER A 32 9.55 2.02 1.98
CA SER A 32 10.68 2.37 1.12
C SER A 32 10.39 2.05 -0.34
N PHE A 33 10.74 2.97 -1.25
CA PHE A 33 10.94 2.68 -2.67
C PHE A 33 11.83 1.42 -2.77
N ARG A 34 11.31 0.34 -3.35
CA ARG A 34 12.05 -0.94 -3.38
C ARG A 34 13.29 -0.74 -4.23
N GLN A 35 14.45 -0.64 -3.57
CA GLN A 35 15.73 -0.54 -4.24
C GLN A 35 15.87 -1.73 -5.20
N GLU A 36 16.09 -1.40 -6.47
CA GLU A 36 16.21 -2.28 -7.62
C GLU A 36 17.15 -3.46 -7.29
N ARG A 37 16.57 -4.60 -6.89
CA ARG A 37 17.30 -5.85 -6.71
C ARG A 37 17.68 -6.33 -8.10
N ALA A 38 18.94 -6.19 -8.45
CA ALA A 38 19.52 -6.60 -9.73
C ALA A 38 18.95 -7.95 -10.19
N GLU A 39 18.28 -7.93 -11.34
CA GLU A 39 17.90 -9.11 -12.11
C GLU A 39 19.19 -9.87 -12.45
N LYS A 40 19.54 -10.86 -11.63
CA LYS A 40 20.54 -11.88 -12.01
C LYS A 40 19.85 -12.84 -12.97
N GLY A 41 20.43 -12.91 -14.16
CA GLY A 41 19.96 -13.69 -15.30
C GLY A 41 19.64 -15.15 -14.95
N GLU A 42 18.55 -15.60 -15.55
CA GLU A 42 18.07 -16.97 -15.56
C GLU A 42 18.91 -17.76 -16.59
N GLU A 43 20.12 -18.17 -16.21
CA GLU A 43 20.86 -19.23 -16.92
C GLU A 43 20.52 -20.59 -16.31
N ARG A 44 19.58 -21.29 -16.94
CA ARG A 44 19.39 -22.73 -16.73
C ARG A 44 20.49 -23.48 -17.47
N SER A 45 21.61 -23.73 -16.79
CA SER A 45 22.60 -24.70 -17.25
C SER A 45 22.28 -26.08 -16.69
N PHE A 46 21.93 -26.99 -17.60
CA PHE A 46 21.91 -28.44 -17.40
C PHE A 46 23.35 -28.90 -17.11
N GLY A 47 23.62 -29.40 -15.90
CA GLY A 47 24.91 -29.99 -15.54
C GLY A 47 24.74 -30.99 -14.40
N GLY A 48 24.90 -32.27 -14.72
CA GLY A 48 24.72 -33.39 -13.80
C GLY A 48 25.74 -33.43 -12.66
N ALA A 49 25.29 -33.88 -11.50
CA ALA A 49 26.16 -34.29 -10.39
C ALA A 49 25.79 -35.71 -9.97
N GLU A 50 26.70 -36.62 -10.29
CA GLU A 50 26.70 -38.05 -9.97
C GLU A 50 26.60 -38.30 -8.46
N ARG A 51 25.69 -39.20 -8.09
CA ARG A 51 25.60 -39.79 -6.74
C ARG A 51 26.65 -40.90 -6.62
N LYS A 52 27.66 -40.70 -5.76
CA LYS A 52 28.57 -41.77 -5.33
C LYS A 52 27.88 -42.72 -4.34
N PRO A 53 28.07 -44.05 -4.43
CA PRO A 53 27.45 -45.02 -3.53
C PRO A 53 28.23 -45.15 -2.22
N PHE A 54 27.53 -45.12 -1.08
CA PHE A 54 28.11 -45.39 0.23
C PHE A 54 28.12 -46.89 0.51
N ARG A 55 29.30 -47.36 0.90
CA ARG A 55 29.76 -48.73 1.07
C ARG A 55 29.12 -49.40 2.29
N GLN A 56 28.64 -50.63 2.12
CA GLN A 56 28.30 -51.55 3.20
C GLN A 56 29.55 -51.84 4.06
N GLN A 57 29.46 -51.69 5.38
CA GLN A 57 30.24 -52.54 6.30
C GLN A 57 29.62 -52.60 7.71
N ASN A 58 29.50 -53.85 8.17
CA ASN A 58 29.37 -54.36 9.54
C ASN A 58 28.10 -54.12 10.36
N GLN A 59 27.29 -55.18 10.36
CA GLN A 59 26.74 -55.79 11.57
C GLN A 59 27.79 -55.88 12.68
N GLU A 60 27.49 -55.34 13.86
CA GLU A 60 27.84 -56.00 15.12
C GLU A 60 26.97 -55.47 16.28
N LYS A 61 26.74 -56.38 17.23
CA LYS A 61 25.67 -56.41 18.22
C LYS A 61 25.76 -55.30 19.27
N GLY A 62 24.61 -54.79 19.72
CA GLY A 62 24.53 -53.94 20.91
C GLY A 62 23.10 -53.70 21.40
N LYS A 63 22.61 -54.56 22.29
CA LYS A 63 21.33 -54.51 23.02
C LYS A 63 20.97 -53.10 23.50
N ARG A 64 19.81 -52.55 23.09
CA ARG A 64 19.16 -51.42 23.79
C ARG A 64 17.64 -51.54 23.78
N PHE A 65 17.13 -51.92 24.95
CA PHE A 65 15.84 -51.56 25.57
C PHE A 65 14.59 -51.49 24.68
N ASP A 66 13.75 -52.53 24.77
CA ASP A 66 12.31 -52.45 24.53
C ASP A 66 11.68 -51.43 25.49
N LYS A 67 11.39 -50.22 25.00
CA LYS A 67 10.37 -49.36 25.59
C LYS A 67 9.08 -49.61 24.82
N PRO A 68 7.97 -49.99 25.46
CA PRO A 68 6.71 -50.16 24.76
C PRO A 68 6.30 -48.81 24.15
N PHE A 69 6.10 -48.81 22.84
CA PHE A 69 5.53 -47.71 22.09
C PHE A 69 4.13 -47.44 22.66
N VAL A 70 4.03 -46.52 23.62
CA VAL A 70 2.74 -45.98 24.05
C VAL A 70 2.18 -45.26 22.84
N LYS A 71 1.13 -45.85 22.23
CA LYS A 71 0.30 -45.23 21.19
C LYS A 71 -0.07 -43.84 21.69
N ARG A 72 0.66 -42.83 21.22
CA ARG A 72 0.36 -41.42 21.47
C ARG A 72 -0.98 -41.20 20.81
N GLY A 73 -2.05 -41.20 21.62
CA GLY A 73 -3.41 -41.00 21.17
C GLY A 73 -3.45 -39.87 20.17
N GLU A 74 -4.11 -40.12 19.05
CA GLU A 74 -4.33 -39.16 17.97
C GLU A 74 -4.75 -37.84 18.60
N ARG A 75 -3.81 -36.90 18.72
CA ARG A 75 -4.16 -35.50 18.92
C ARG A 75 -4.91 -35.15 17.65
N LYS A 76 -6.25 -35.22 17.71
CA LYS A 76 -7.15 -34.61 16.74
C LYS A 76 -6.76 -33.14 16.71
N THR A 77 -5.80 -32.80 15.85
CA THR A 77 -5.64 -31.42 15.41
C THR A 77 -7.02 -31.02 14.91
N PRO A 78 -7.63 -29.92 15.40
CA PRO A 78 -8.93 -29.49 14.91
C PRO A 78 -8.81 -29.43 13.39
N ARG A 79 -9.61 -30.26 12.72
CA ARG A 79 -9.62 -30.36 11.27
C ARG A 79 -10.20 -29.02 10.82
N PHE A 80 -9.32 -28.05 10.52
CA PHE A 80 -9.73 -26.75 10.00
C PHE A 80 -10.69 -27.02 8.85
N GLU A 81 -11.97 -26.70 9.07
CA GLU A 81 -12.99 -26.85 8.06
C GLU A 81 -12.58 -25.93 6.91
N ARG A 82 -12.28 -26.52 5.75
CA ARG A 82 -11.85 -25.75 4.59
C ARG A 82 -13.05 -24.95 4.14
N VAL A 83 -13.05 -23.66 4.46
CA VAL A 83 -14.06 -22.71 4.00
C VAL A 83 -14.20 -22.88 2.49
N LYS A 84 -15.44 -23.13 2.04
CA LYS A 84 -15.73 -23.31 0.63
C LYS A 84 -15.26 -22.06 -0.13
N PRO A 85 -14.43 -22.21 -1.19
CA PRO A 85 -13.99 -21.07 -1.96
C PRO A 85 -15.20 -20.42 -2.63
N LEU A 86 -15.22 -19.08 -2.63
CA LEU A 86 -16.24 -18.30 -3.34
C LEU A 86 -16.16 -18.61 -4.83
N ALA A 87 -17.28 -18.97 -5.44
CA ALA A 87 -17.34 -19.26 -6.86
C ALA A 87 -17.55 -17.97 -7.68
N ALA A 88 -16.60 -17.03 -7.57
CA ALA A 88 -16.63 -15.75 -8.25
C ALA A 88 -15.29 -15.40 -8.91
N ASP A 89 -15.35 -14.74 -10.06
CA ASP A 89 -14.18 -14.18 -10.72
C ASP A 89 -13.91 -12.78 -10.15
N ILE A 90 -12.69 -12.56 -9.66
CA ILE A 90 -12.28 -11.27 -9.07
C ILE A 90 -11.28 -10.59 -9.99
N LYS A 91 -11.65 -9.41 -10.49
CA LYS A 91 -10.76 -8.54 -11.27
C LYS A 91 -10.30 -7.36 -10.43
N VAL A 92 -8.99 -7.15 -10.38
CA VAL A 92 -8.37 -6.03 -9.68
C VAL A 92 -8.26 -4.84 -10.62
N LEU A 93 -8.80 -3.70 -10.21
CA LEU A 93 -8.86 -2.46 -10.98
C LEU A 93 -8.33 -1.29 -10.13
N PRO A 94 -7.81 -0.22 -10.76
CA PRO A 94 -7.47 1.00 -10.03
C PRO A 94 -8.75 1.75 -9.63
N ASP A 95 -8.77 2.35 -8.43
CA ASP A 95 -9.86 3.22 -8.02
C ASP A 95 -9.90 4.49 -8.89
N PRO A 96 -11.07 4.89 -9.44
CA PRO A 96 -11.18 6.01 -10.36
C PRO A 96 -10.79 7.37 -9.73
N LYS A 97 -11.01 7.56 -8.42
CA LYS A 97 -10.64 8.80 -7.70
C LYS A 97 -9.13 8.87 -7.52
N ALA A 98 -8.51 7.78 -7.06
CA ALA A 98 -7.06 7.69 -6.91
C ALA A 98 -6.35 7.86 -8.27
N LEU A 99 -6.87 7.20 -9.31
CA LEU A 99 -6.40 7.32 -10.69
C LEU A 99 -6.55 8.76 -11.22
N GLY A 100 -7.65 9.45 -10.90
CA GLY A 100 -7.85 10.87 -11.21
C GLY A 100 -6.71 11.75 -10.67
N THR A 101 -6.35 11.54 -9.41
CA THR A 101 -5.29 12.31 -8.74
C THR A 101 -3.91 12.03 -9.32
N ILE A 102 -3.57 10.76 -9.52
CA ILE A 102 -2.28 10.35 -10.09
C ILE A 102 -2.13 10.88 -11.51
N PHE A 103 -3.18 10.81 -12.33
CA PHE A 103 -3.15 11.36 -13.68
C PHE A 103 -2.85 12.86 -13.71
N ARG A 104 -3.49 13.67 -12.85
CA ARG A 104 -3.21 15.12 -12.81
C ARG A 104 -1.76 15.40 -12.48
N LYS A 105 -1.16 14.62 -11.56
CA LYS A 105 0.27 14.71 -11.24
C LYS A 105 1.14 14.29 -12.43
N LEU A 106 0.83 13.16 -13.07
CA LEU A 106 1.55 12.67 -14.25
C LEU A 106 1.46 13.62 -15.47
N GLN A 107 0.42 14.45 -15.55
CA GLN A 107 0.32 15.50 -16.58
C GLN A 107 1.15 16.74 -16.25
N GLN A 108 1.34 17.05 -14.96
CA GLN A 108 2.18 18.15 -14.51
C GLN A 108 3.67 17.79 -14.56
N ASP A 109 3.98 16.50 -14.38
CA ASP A 109 5.34 15.99 -14.42
C ASP A 109 5.77 15.63 -15.84
N PHE A 110 6.94 16.10 -16.26
CA PHE A 110 7.56 15.74 -17.55
C PHE A 110 8.38 14.44 -17.50
N HIS A 111 8.28 13.68 -16.40
CA HIS A 111 9.06 12.45 -16.21
C HIS A 111 8.33 11.23 -16.78
N ALA A 112 9.11 10.26 -17.28
CA ALA A 112 8.63 8.97 -17.74
C ALA A 112 8.58 7.97 -16.59
N TYR A 113 7.38 7.47 -16.29
CA TYR A 113 7.12 6.52 -15.22
C TYR A 113 6.97 5.11 -15.75
N LYS A 114 7.61 4.13 -15.10
CA LYS A 114 7.49 2.72 -15.50
C LYS A 114 6.10 2.21 -15.15
N LEU A 115 5.36 1.66 -16.12
CA LEU A 115 3.95 1.26 -15.92
C LEU A 115 3.81 0.21 -14.80
N LYS A 116 4.77 -0.72 -14.72
CA LYS A 116 4.78 -1.77 -13.69
C LYS A 116 4.98 -1.20 -12.27
N GLU A 117 5.78 -0.15 -12.12
CA GLU A 117 5.99 0.51 -10.83
C GLU A 117 4.75 1.27 -10.40
N LEU A 118 4.08 1.96 -11.33
CA LEU A 118 2.78 2.56 -11.06
C LEU A 118 1.76 1.52 -10.61
N ALA A 119 1.73 0.34 -11.24
CA ALA A 119 0.83 -0.74 -10.84
C ALA A 119 1.09 -1.23 -9.40
N TYR A 120 2.36 -1.43 -9.02
CA TYR A 120 2.70 -1.79 -7.64
C TYR A 120 2.36 -0.69 -6.64
N PHE A 121 2.54 0.58 -7.02
CA PHE A 121 2.15 1.72 -6.18
C PHE A 121 0.66 1.68 -5.81
N PHE A 122 -0.23 1.37 -6.76
CA PHE A 122 -1.65 1.15 -6.45
C PHE A 122 -1.86 -0.07 -5.54
N LEU A 123 -1.20 -1.19 -5.83
CA LEU A 123 -1.35 -2.42 -5.04
C LEU A 123 -0.87 -2.29 -3.59
N ASP A 124 0.11 -1.43 -3.32
CA ASP A 124 0.62 -1.18 -1.97
C ASP A 124 -0.38 -0.41 -1.10
N ASN A 125 -1.28 0.37 -1.70
CA ASN A 125 -2.37 1.03 -0.99
C ASN A 125 -3.72 0.34 -1.30
N PRO A 126 -4.23 -0.54 -0.41
CA PRO A 126 -5.48 -1.27 -0.64
C PRO A 126 -6.73 -0.39 -0.69
N ALA A 127 -6.66 0.86 -0.20
CA ALA A 127 -7.76 1.81 -0.36
C ALA A 127 -7.86 2.37 -1.80
N SER A 128 -6.76 2.32 -2.57
CA SER A 128 -6.70 2.80 -3.96
C SER A 128 -7.02 1.72 -5.00
N VAL A 129 -7.35 0.52 -4.55
CA VAL A 129 -7.64 -0.64 -5.39
C VAL A 129 -9.12 -0.99 -5.28
N LEU A 130 -9.75 -1.16 -6.45
CA LEU A 130 -11.14 -1.56 -6.59
C LEU A 130 -11.20 -3.00 -7.10
N LEU A 131 -11.95 -3.85 -6.40
CA LEU A 131 -12.21 -5.23 -6.79
C LEU A 131 -13.57 -5.32 -7.45
N LYS A 132 -13.58 -5.80 -8.69
CA LYS A 132 -14.80 -6.19 -9.41
C LYS A 132 -15.00 -7.69 -9.23
N VAL A 133 -15.95 -8.06 -8.38
CA VAL A 133 -16.32 -9.44 -8.11
C VAL A 133 -17.54 -9.79 -8.96
N THR A 134 -17.38 -10.73 -9.89
CA THR A 134 -18.45 -11.22 -10.75
C THR A 134 -18.79 -12.66 -10.35
N PRO A 135 -20.00 -12.95 -9.85
CA PRO A 135 -20.39 -14.30 -9.48
C PRO A 135 -20.39 -15.20 -10.71
N LYS A 136 -19.91 -16.42 -10.57
CA LYS A 136 -19.99 -17.41 -11.66
C LYS A 136 -21.46 -17.80 -11.84
N ALA A 137 -21.95 -17.78 -13.08
CA ALA A 137 -23.37 -17.96 -13.40
C ALA A 137 -24.00 -19.26 -12.82
N GLU A 138 -23.20 -20.29 -12.57
CA GLU A 138 -23.63 -21.59 -12.05
C GLU A 138 -23.72 -21.65 -10.51
N SER A 139 -23.19 -20.64 -9.79
CA SER A 139 -23.01 -20.69 -8.34
C SER A 139 -24.23 -20.25 -7.52
N GLY A 140 -25.11 -19.43 -8.10
CA GLY A 140 -26.24 -18.81 -7.39
C GLY A 140 -25.84 -17.84 -6.28
N GLU A 141 -24.55 -17.49 -6.15
CA GLU A 141 -24.06 -16.59 -5.12
C GLU A 141 -24.55 -15.15 -5.40
N SER A 142 -25.22 -14.56 -4.41
CA SER A 142 -25.67 -13.17 -4.46
C SER A 142 -24.88 -12.34 -3.45
N PHE A 143 -24.57 -11.10 -3.81
CA PHE A 143 -23.88 -10.17 -2.94
C PHE A 143 -24.85 -9.09 -2.48
N ILE A 144 -24.76 -8.73 -1.21
CA ILE A 144 -25.44 -7.57 -0.66
C ILE A 144 -24.38 -6.52 -0.35
N GLN A 145 -24.62 -5.28 -0.78
CA GLN A 145 -23.73 -4.15 -0.57
C GLN A 145 -24.47 -3.00 0.11
N CYS A 146 -23.83 -2.40 1.10
CA CYS A 146 -24.23 -1.14 1.68
C CYS A 146 -23.80 0.02 0.77
N LYS A 147 -24.75 0.86 0.34
CA LYS A 147 -24.48 2.00 -0.56
C LYS A 147 -23.70 3.13 0.10
N ALA A 148 -23.79 3.28 1.43
CA ALA A 148 -23.13 4.37 2.14
C ALA A 148 -21.61 4.17 2.26
N CYS A 149 -21.17 2.98 2.68
CA CYS A 149 -19.75 2.68 2.92
C CYS A 149 -19.14 1.71 1.91
N SER A 150 -19.91 1.22 0.93
CA SER A 150 -19.51 0.18 -0.04
C SER A 150 -19.15 -1.19 0.57
N PHE A 151 -19.39 -1.40 1.87
CA PHE A 151 -19.22 -2.68 2.54
C PHE A 151 -20.13 -3.75 1.92
N ALA A 152 -19.64 -4.97 1.78
CA ALA A 152 -20.41 -6.06 1.20
C ALA A 152 -20.15 -7.39 1.88
N SER A 153 -21.18 -8.23 1.88
CA SER A 153 -21.11 -9.63 2.32
C SER A 153 -21.97 -10.52 1.42
N THR A 154 -21.79 -11.83 1.57
CA THR A 154 -22.68 -12.84 0.98
C THR A 154 -23.98 -12.99 1.77
N ASN A 155 -23.94 -12.69 3.07
CA ASN A 155 -25.10 -12.77 3.95
C ASN A 155 -25.74 -11.39 4.10
N GLU A 156 -27.07 -11.34 4.08
CA GLU A 156 -27.83 -10.10 4.22
C GLU A 156 -27.79 -9.58 5.66
N GLU A 157 -27.83 -10.48 6.65
CA GLU A 157 -27.79 -10.16 8.08
C GLU A 157 -26.50 -9.41 8.47
N ASP A 158 -25.33 -9.85 7.99
CA ASP A 158 -24.05 -9.19 8.25
C ASP A 158 -24.05 -7.72 7.79
N VAL A 159 -24.66 -7.44 6.63
CA VAL A 159 -24.71 -6.08 6.06
C VAL A 159 -25.72 -5.22 6.81
N ILE A 160 -26.83 -5.81 7.25
CA ILE A 160 -27.83 -5.15 8.11
C ILE A 160 -27.20 -4.75 9.45
N GLU A 161 -26.53 -5.68 10.13
CA GLU A 161 -25.85 -5.41 11.39
C GLU A 161 -24.74 -4.37 11.23
N HIS A 162 -23.95 -4.46 10.15
CA HIS A 162 -22.94 -3.46 9.84
C HIS A 162 -23.57 -2.09 9.62
N ALA A 163 -24.65 -1.99 8.84
CA ALA A 163 -25.31 -0.73 8.55
C ALA A 163 -25.88 -0.08 9.82
N VAL A 164 -26.49 -0.87 10.72
CA VAL A 164 -26.97 -0.36 12.01
C VAL A 164 -25.80 0.10 12.88
N ASN A 165 -24.74 -0.71 13.03
CA ASN A 165 -23.63 -0.35 13.92
C ASN A 165 -22.80 0.83 13.40
N ALA A 166 -22.62 0.96 12.09
CA ALA A 166 -21.76 1.97 11.47
C ALA A 166 -22.50 3.28 11.14
N HIS A 167 -23.77 3.20 10.73
CA HIS A 167 -24.51 4.35 10.19
C HIS A 167 -25.63 4.85 11.10
N LEU A 168 -25.93 4.22 12.24
CA LEU A 168 -26.99 4.73 13.12
C LEU A 168 -26.70 6.17 13.60
N SER A 169 -25.45 6.49 13.91
CA SER A 169 -25.01 7.85 14.28
C SER A 169 -25.10 8.87 13.13
N ASP A 170 -25.19 8.40 11.88
CA ASP A 170 -25.35 9.29 10.73
C ASP A 170 -26.77 9.81 10.60
N TYR A 171 -27.75 9.16 11.24
CA TYR A 171 -29.18 9.48 11.13
C TYR A 171 -29.86 9.77 12.48
N PHE A 172 -29.25 9.40 13.61
CA PHE A 172 -29.77 9.66 14.94
C PHE A 172 -28.71 10.31 15.84
N ASP A 173 -29.11 11.37 16.53
CA ASP A 173 -28.31 12.03 17.56
C ASP A 173 -28.70 11.46 18.94
N SER A 174 -27.70 11.09 19.75
CA SER A 174 -27.93 10.64 21.14
C SER A 174 -27.79 11.81 22.11
N LYS A 175 -28.80 12.05 22.95
CA LYS A 175 -28.73 13.02 24.06
C LYS A 175 -29.09 12.36 25.39
N GLU A 176 -28.29 12.64 26.40
CA GLU A 176 -28.60 12.28 27.78
C GLU A 176 -29.65 13.25 28.32
N VAL A 177 -30.80 12.72 28.71
CA VAL A 177 -31.88 13.49 29.34
C VAL A 177 -32.06 12.94 30.75
N GLU A 178 -32.05 13.82 31.75
CA GLU A 178 -32.37 13.47 33.12
C GLU A 178 -33.89 13.25 33.23
N VAL A 179 -34.29 12.02 33.57
CA VAL A 179 -35.69 11.62 33.70
C VAL A 179 -36.02 11.42 35.18
N GLU A 180 -37.29 11.69 35.54
CA GLU A 180 -37.77 11.47 36.91
C GLU A 180 -37.43 10.05 37.42
N PRO A 181 -37.03 9.94 38.71
CA PRO A 181 -36.66 8.67 39.29
C PRO A 181 -37.84 7.67 39.22
N PRO A 182 -37.56 6.38 38.95
CA PRO A 182 -38.61 5.39 38.76
C PRO A 182 -39.47 5.25 40.02
N LYS A 183 -40.77 5.52 39.89
CA LYS A 183 -41.75 5.40 40.98
C LYS A 183 -42.14 3.92 41.16
N GLY A 184 -41.72 3.31 42.25
CA GLY A 184 -42.05 1.93 42.59
C GLY A 184 -41.39 1.47 43.89
N ASN A 185 -42.02 0.51 44.57
CA ASN A 185 -41.40 -0.17 45.71
C ASN A 185 -40.48 -1.28 45.17
N PHE A 186 -39.17 -1.14 45.36
CA PHE A 186 -38.17 -2.05 44.81
C PHE A 186 -37.54 -2.87 45.93
N ASN A 187 -37.86 -4.16 46.00
CA ASN A 187 -37.35 -5.06 47.04
C ASN A 187 -35.97 -5.64 46.72
N CYS A 188 -35.53 -5.60 45.46
CA CYS A 188 -34.26 -6.17 45.02
C CYS A 188 -33.75 -5.50 43.74
N VAL A 189 -32.43 -5.43 43.59
CA VAL A 189 -31.73 -4.94 42.40
C VAL A 189 -30.83 -6.04 41.86
N ALA A 190 -30.90 -6.25 40.55
CA ALA A 190 -29.98 -7.12 39.85
C ALA A 190 -28.62 -6.43 39.68
N LYS A 191 -27.56 -7.14 40.07
CA LYS A 191 -26.16 -6.76 39.90
C LYS A 191 -25.51 -7.72 38.92
N CYS A 192 -24.69 -7.19 38.02
CA CYS A 192 -23.86 -8.03 37.16
C CYS A 192 -22.78 -8.71 38.01
N GLY A 193 -22.77 -10.04 38.12
CA GLY A 193 -21.77 -10.79 38.88
C GLY A 193 -20.36 -10.71 38.29
N LEU A 194 -20.24 -10.38 36.99
CA LEU A 194 -18.94 -10.19 36.32
C LEU A 194 -18.37 -8.78 36.49
N SER A 195 -19.23 -7.77 36.45
CA SER A 195 -18.81 -6.37 36.33
C SER A 195 -19.12 -5.51 37.55
N GLY A 196 -19.94 -6.02 38.46
CA GLY A 196 -20.41 -5.33 39.64
C GLY A 196 -21.41 -4.21 39.39
N VAL A 197 -21.75 -3.89 38.13
CA VAL A 197 -22.68 -2.81 37.76
C VAL A 197 -24.11 -3.19 38.14
N LEU A 198 -24.84 -2.23 38.71
CA LEU A 198 -26.25 -2.35 39.06
C LEU A 198 -27.10 -2.18 37.80
N LEU A 199 -27.77 -3.27 37.38
CA LEU A 199 -28.59 -3.32 36.17
C LEU A 199 -30.02 -2.81 36.43
N GLY A 200 -30.44 -2.87 37.70
CA GLY A 200 -31.76 -2.46 38.16
C GLY A 200 -32.66 -3.61 38.60
N PRO A 201 -33.85 -3.32 39.14
CA PRO A 201 -34.81 -4.34 39.55
C PRO A 201 -35.30 -5.17 38.36
N PRO A 202 -35.50 -6.48 38.49
CA PRO A 202 -36.00 -7.33 37.39
C PRO A 202 -37.40 -6.96 36.91
N ASN A 203 -38.14 -6.21 37.73
CA ASN A 203 -39.55 -5.88 37.50
C ASN A 203 -39.76 -4.57 36.72
N ILE A 204 -38.69 -3.88 36.31
CA ILE A 204 -38.82 -2.71 35.42
C ILE A 204 -38.82 -3.15 33.96
N HIS A 205 -39.61 -2.48 33.12
CA HIS A 205 -39.67 -2.75 31.68
C HIS A 205 -38.29 -2.57 30.99
N GLU A 206 -37.48 -1.67 31.54
CA GLU A 206 -36.15 -1.31 31.01
C GLU A 206 -35.05 -2.32 31.36
N PHE A 207 -35.34 -3.32 32.21
CA PHE A 207 -34.33 -4.28 32.65
C PHE A 207 -33.78 -5.09 31.47
N GLY A 208 -34.65 -5.52 30.55
CA GLY A 208 -34.25 -6.28 29.37
C GLY A 208 -33.33 -5.49 28.42
N SER A 209 -33.60 -4.21 28.21
CA SER A 209 -32.77 -3.36 27.33
C SER A 209 -31.42 -3.02 27.97
N VAL A 210 -31.37 -2.78 29.29
CA VAL A 210 -30.11 -2.58 30.03
C VAL A 210 -29.21 -3.83 29.98
N VAL A 211 -29.80 -5.02 30.14
CA VAL A 211 -29.07 -6.29 30.01
C VAL A 211 -28.50 -6.45 28.61
N ARG A 212 -29.29 -6.19 27.56
CA ARG A 212 -28.85 -6.29 26.17
C ARG A 212 -27.72 -5.30 25.84
N GLU A 213 -27.80 -4.06 26.31
CA GLU A 213 -26.74 -3.06 26.11
C GLU A 213 -25.44 -3.44 26.82
N MET A 214 -25.51 -4.06 28.00
CA MET A 214 -24.33 -4.54 28.74
C MET A 214 -23.63 -5.70 28.03
N ILE A 215 -24.40 -6.62 27.42
CA ILE A 215 -23.83 -7.67 26.56
C ILE A 215 -23.16 -7.03 25.36
N ARG A 216 -23.83 -6.11 24.66
CA ARG A 216 -23.32 -5.46 23.45
C ARG A 216 -22.04 -4.64 23.68
N THR A 217 -21.96 -3.93 24.79
CA THR A 217 -20.84 -2.99 25.07
C THR A 217 -19.68 -3.66 25.80
N ARG A 218 -19.97 -4.55 26.75
CA ARG A 218 -18.99 -5.07 27.71
C ARG A 218 -18.69 -6.55 27.54
N TYR A 219 -19.65 -7.33 27.05
CA TYR A 219 -19.50 -8.78 26.86
C TYR A 219 -19.99 -9.28 25.48
N PRO A 220 -19.46 -8.78 24.35
CA PRO A 220 -19.99 -9.13 23.02
C PRO A 220 -19.82 -10.60 22.64
N GLN A 221 -18.97 -11.32 23.38
CA GLN A 221 -18.62 -12.72 23.14
C GLN A 221 -19.53 -13.72 23.88
N MET A 222 -20.45 -13.23 24.72
CA MET A 222 -21.29 -14.06 25.58
C MET A 222 -22.75 -14.03 25.11
N THR A 223 -23.44 -15.16 25.18
CA THR A 223 -24.87 -15.21 24.84
C THR A 223 -25.74 -14.59 25.94
N GLU A 224 -26.95 -14.15 25.60
CA GLU A 224 -27.86 -13.54 26.58
C GLU A 224 -28.23 -14.49 27.73
N GLN A 225 -28.36 -15.79 27.44
CA GLN A 225 -28.65 -16.80 28.46
C GLN A 225 -27.48 -17.00 29.42
N GLU A 226 -26.25 -17.07 28.92
CA GLU A 226 -25.05 -17.17 29.74
C GLU A 226 -24.90 -15.92 30.61
N TYR A 227 -25.08 -14.73 30.04
CA TYR A 227 -24.98 -13.49 30.81
C TYR A 227 -26.04 -13.41 31.92
N ARG A 228 -27.28 -13.82 31.65
CA ARG A 228 -28.36 -13.87 32.64
C ARG A 228 -28.06 -14.83 33.80
N SER A 229 -27.32 -15.91 33.57
CA SER A 229 -26.90 -16.84 34.63
C SER A 229 -25.91 -16.22 35.63
N HIS A 230 -25.19 -15.17 35.20
CA HIS A 230 -24.24 -14.43 36.03
C HIS A 230 -24.85 -13.21 36.73
N ILE A 231 -26.17 -13.03 36.67
CA ILE A 231 -26.86 -11.92 37.35
C ILE A 231 -27.16 -12.33 38.80
N GLU A 232 -26.66 -11.54 39.74
CA GLU A 232 -26.90 -11.73 41.17
C GLU A 232 -27.98 -10.77 41.66
N MET A 233 -28.87 -11.28 42.52
CA MET A 233 -29.99 -10.52 43.08
C MET A 233 -29.62 -9.98 44.46
N VAL A 234 -29.37 -8.67 44.54
CA VAL A 234 -28.94 -7.99 45.77
C VAL A 234 -30.14 -7.29 46.42
N ARG A 235 -30.29 -7.45 47.75
CA ARG A 235 -31.40 -6.92 48.55
C ARG A 235 -30.93 -5.87 49.57
N ASP A 236 -29.98 -5.02 49.16
CA ASP A 236 -29.42 -3.98 50.01
C ASP A 236 -30.04 -2.63 49.69
N SER A 237 -30.46 -1.88 50.71
CA SER A 237 -31.06 -0.54 50.58
C SER A 237 -30.13 0.45 49.89
N GLU A 238 -28.83 0.40 50.20
CA GLU A 238 -27.80 1.25 49.59
C GLU A 238 -27.64 0.97 48.08
N SER A 239 -27.70 -0.31 47.67
CA SER A 239 -27.65 -0.68 46.25
C SER A 239 -28.89 -0.24 45.49
N ILE A 240 -30.05 -0.19 46.16
CA ILE A 240 -31.30 0.32 45.57
C ILE A 240 -31.20 1.83 45.33
N GLU A 241 -30.65 2.58 46.27
CA GLU A 241 -30.46 4.03 46.13
C GLU A 241 -29.38 4.39 45.11
N ALA A 242 -28.25 3.68 45.10
CA ALA A 242 -27.20 3.84 44.10
C ALA A 242 -27.70 3.54 42.68
N TRP A 243 -28.54 2.51 42.53
CA TRP A 243 -29.23 2.26 41.27
C TRP A 243 -30.20 3.40 40.91
N ARG A 244 -31.02 3.89 41.84
CA ARG A 244 -31.95 5.01 41.58
C ARG A 244 -31.23 6.24 41.06
N ALA A 245 -30.08 6.58 41.63
CA ALA A 245 -29.24 7.70 41.17
C ALA A 245 -28.67 7.48 39.77
N THR A 246 -28.34 6.23 39.43
CA THR A 246 -27.86 5.86 38.09
C THR A 246 -29.00 5.85 37.06
N ALA A 247 -30.20 5.42 37.47
CA ALA A 247 -31.39 5.33 36.64
C ALA A 247 -32.00 6.69 36.26
N THR A 248 -31.56 7.78 36.89
CA THR A 248 -31.96 9.17 36.56
C THR A 248 -31.42 9.62 35.21
N LYS A 249 -30.29 9.05 34.74
CA LYS A 249 -29.66 9.43 33.48
C LYS A 249 -30.08 8.45 32.38
N LYS A 250 -30.90 8.90 31.43
CA LYS A 250 -31.33 8.09 30.27
C LYS A 250 -30.84 8.70 28.97
N VAL A 251 -30.31 7.86 28.08
CA VAL A 251 -29.92 8.27 26.73
C VAL A 251 -31.12 8.09 25.80
N PHE A 252 -31.58 9.17 25.18
CA PHE A 252 -32.57 9.14 24.12
C PHE A 252 -31.94 9.44 22.78
N PHE A 253 -32.48 8.82 21.74
CA PHE A 253 -32.11 9.05 20.35
C PHE A 253 -33.17 9.95 19.70
N PHE A 254 -32.70 10.92 18.95
CA PHE A 254 -33.49 11.86 18.17
C PHE A 254 -33.10 11.72 16.70
N ALA A 255 -34.04 11.89 15.77
CA ALA A 255 -33.66 11.99 14.36
C ALA A 255 -32.68 13.16 14.17
N LYS A 256 -31.68 12.98 13.30
CA LYS A 256 -30.56 13.92 13.17
C LYS A 256 -31.02 15.35 12.89
N GLY A 257 -30.54 16.28 13.71
CA GLY A 257 -30.90 17.70 13.61
C GLY A 257 -32.27 18.07 14.21
N GLN A 258 -33.03 17.11 14.75
CA GLN A 258 -34.27 17.37 15.51
C GLN A 258 -34.05 17.34 17.02
N ALA A 259 -32.83 17.10 17.48
CA ALA A 259 -32.54 16.95 18.90
C ALA A 259 -32.80 18.22 19.73
N ASP A 260 -32.87 19.40 19.10
CA ASP A 260 -33.16 20.69 19.75
C ASP A 260 -34.60 21.20 19.50
N GLN A 261 -35.44 20.44 18.78
CA GLN A 261 -36.81 20.84 18.48
C GLN A 261 -37.78 20.44 19.60
N GLU A 262 -38.58 21.39 20.09
CA GLU A 262 -39.69 21.11 21.01
C GLU A 262 -40.73 20.21 20.34
N GLY A 263 -40.98 19.04 20.94
CA GLY A 263 -41.89 18.03 20.39
C GLY A 263 -41.23 16.95 19.52
N ALA A 264 -39.90 16.94 19.39
CA ALA A 264 -39.19 15.88 18.69
C ALA A 264 -39.48 14.51 19.32
N LYS A 265 -39.78 13.52 18.47
CA LYS A 265 -40.07 12.15 18.90
C LYS A 265 -38.81 11.57 19.54
N ARG A 266 -38.93 11.24 20.84
CA ARG A 266 -37.88 10.56 21.60
C ARG A 266 -37.95 9.08 21.28
N PHE A 267 -36.85 8.52 20.80
CA PHE A 267 -36.73 7.08 20.60
C PHE A 267 -35.79 6.52 21.67
N THR A 268 -36.17 5.36 22.22
CA THR A 268 -35.18 4.49 22.87
C THR A 268 -34.22 3.94 21.82
N ARG A 269 -33.05 3.44 22.24
CA ARG A 269 -32.07 2.84 21.31
C ARG A 269 -32.69 1.76 20.42
N ASP A 270 -33.44 0.83 21.03
CA ASP A 270 -34.09 -0.27 20.33
C ASP A 270 -35.12 0.23 19.31
N GLU A 271 -35.90 1.27 19.65
CA GLU A 271 -36.87 1.88 18.74
C GLU A 271 -36.19 2.65 17.61
N ALA A 272 -35.08 3.34 17.88
CA ALA A 272 -34.31 4.04 16.85
C ALA A 272 -33.70 3.03 15.86
N GLU A 273 -33.18 1.90 16.34
CA GLU A 273 -32.70 0.84 15.44
C GLU A 273 -33.84 0.17 14.66
N ALA A 274 -35.01 -0.02 15.28
CA ALA A 274 -36.18 -0.56 14.58
C ALA A 274 -36.67 0.39 13.48
N GLU A 275 -36.76 1.69 13.77
CA GLU A 275 -37.10 2.73 12.80
C GLU A 275 -36.05 2.76 11.68
N PHE A 276 -34.75 2.73 12.01
CA PHE A 276 -33.67 2.64 11.03
C PHE A 276 -33.81 1.41 10.13
N ARG A 277 -34.14 0.24 10.70
CA ARG A 277 -34.38 -1.01 9.97
C ARG A 277 -35.56 -0.91 9.01
N MET A 278 -36.63 -0.24 9.41
CA MET A 278 -37.86 -0.15 8.64
C MET A 278 -37.79 0.91 7.53
N SER A 279 -37.31 2.12 7.84
CA SER A 279 -37.41 3.26 6.92
C SER A 279 -36.12 3.53 6.14
N LEU A 280 -34.95 3.36 6.76
CA LEU A 280 -33.66 3.78 6.16
C LEU A 280 -32.92 2.62 5.49
N LEU A 281 -32.93 1.44 6.10
CA LEU A 281 -32.18 0.27 5.64
C LEU A 281 -32.49 -0.19 4.21
N PRO A 282 -33.77 -0.26 3.76
CA PRO A 282 -34.09 -0.65 2.38
C PRO A 282 -33.46 0.28 1.34
N SER A 283 -33.30 1.57 1.67
CA SER A 283 -32.66 2.54 0.79
C SER A 283 -31.14 2.34 0.69
N LEU A 284 -30.52 1.88 1.79
CA LEU A 284 -29.07 1.68 1.94
C LEU A 284 -28.58 0.34 1.39
N LEU A 285 -29.44 -0.67 1.30
CA LEU A 285 -29.08 -1.98 0.75
C LEU A 285 -29.16 -1.98 -0.78
N SER A 286 -28.22 -2.70 -1.40
CA SER A 286 -28.21 -3.00 -2.82
C SER A 286 -27.82 -4.45 -3.05
N LYS A 287 -28.43 -5.10 -4.04
CA LYS A 287 -28.08 -6.45 -4.48
C LYS A 287 -27.48 -6.38 -5.90
N PRO A 288 -26.21 -5.95 -6.06
CA PRO A 288 -25.62 -5.75 -7.37
C PRO A 288 -25.28 -7.09 -8.04
N LYS A 289 -25.46 -7.16 -9.37
CA LYS A 289 -25.03 -8.33 -10.19
C LYS A 289 -23.51 -8.49 -10.20
N ASN A 290 -22.78 -7.38 -10.24
CA ASN A 290 -21.33 -7.33 -10.12
C ASN A 290 -20.99 -6.47 -8.92
N LEU A 291 -20.36 -7.05 -7.91
CA LEU A 291 -19.98 -6.32 -6.72
C LEU A 291 -18.72 -5.50 -7.01
N MET A 292 -18.77 -4.21 -6.69
CA MET A 292 -17.65 -3.28 -6.80
C MET A 292 -17.28 -2.81 -5.40
N ILE A 293 -16.15 -3.29 -4.86
CA ILE A 293 -15.74 -3.04 -3.47
C ILE A 293 -14.26 -2.67 -3.44
N THR A 294 -13.84 -1.80 -2.52
CA THR A 294 -12.41 -1.50 -2.34
C THR A 294 -11.70 -2.71 -1.72
N ALA A 295 -10.41 -2.89 -2.05
CA ALA A 295 -9.64 -4.01 -1.49
C ALA A 295 -9.56 -3.94 0.04
N ALA A 296 -9.48 -2.74 0.63
CA ALA A 296 -9.53 -2.55 2.07
C ALA A 296 -10.84 -3.07 2.70
N ALA A 297 -11.99 -2.71 2.13
CA ALA A 297 -13.29 -3.15 2.63
C ALA A 297 -13.52 -4.65 2.43
N ALA A 298 -13.03 -5.22 1.32
CA ALA A 298 -13.13 -6.66 1.05
C ALA A 298 -12.27 -7.51 1.99
N VAL A 299 -11.11 -7.02 2.43
CA VAL A 299 -10.27 -7.74 3.40
C VAL A 299 -10.82 -7.63 4.83
N ALA A 300 -11.53 -6.54 5.12
CA ALA A 300 -12.22 -6.32 6.39
C ALA A 300 -13.58 -7.02 6.48
N SER A 301 -14.06 -7.67 5.42
CA SER A 301 -15.37 -8.31 5.41
C SER A 301 -15.44 -9.48 6.40
N PRO A 302 -16.58 -9.68 7.09
CA PRO A 302 -16.81 -10.81 7.99
C PRO A 302 -17.01 -12.12 7.23
N SER A 303 -17.48 -12.04 5.97
CA SER A 303 -17.58 -13.19 5.09
C SER A 303 -16.20 -13.71 4.71
N GLN A 304 -15.82 -14.83 5.35
CA GLN A 304 -14.56 -15.51 5.12
C GLN A 304 -14.33 -15.94 3.64
N PRO A 305 -15.34 -16.39 2.88
CA PRO A 305 -15.15 -16.70 1.45
C PRO A 305 -14.74 -15.48 0.62
N LEU A 306 -15.39 -14.32 0.84
CA LEU A 306 -15.09 -13.08 0.12
C LEU A 306 -13.68 -12.57 0.47
N LYS A 307 -13.34 -12.58 1.76
CA LYS A 307 -12.03 -12.18 2.26
C LYS A 307 -10.90 -13.00 1.66
N LEU A 308 -11.03 -14.34 1.69
CA LEU A 308 -10.01 -15.25 1.15
C LEU A 308 -9.85 -15.09 -0.36
N ALA A 309 -10.97 -14.95 -1.09
CA ALA A 309 -10.93 -14.75 -2.53
C ALA A 309 -10.28 -13.40 -2.90
N ALA A 310 -10.63 -12.32 -2.19
CA ALA A 310 -10.02 -11.00 -2.37
C ALA A 310 -8.51 -11.02 -2.07
N GLN A 311 -8.09 -11.65 -0.98
CA GLN A 311 -6.67 -11.81 -0.64
C GLN A 311 -5.91 -12.61 -1.70
N ALA A 312 -6.49 -13.71 -2.19
CA ALA A 312 -5.88 -14.52 -3.25
C ALA A 312 -5.69 -13.73 -4.54
N ALA A 313 -6.69 -12.93 -4.95
CA ALA A 313 -6.60 -12.07 -6.13
C ALA A 313 -5.54 -10.97 -5.98
N LEU A 314 -5.48 -10.32 -4.83
CA LEU A 314 -4.47 -9.29 -4.54
C LEU A 314 -3.05 -9.89 -4.51
N GLU A 315 -2.88 -11.06 -3.91
CA GLU A 315 -1.60 -11.76 -3.85
C GLU A 315 -1.12 -12.18 -5.25
N ALA A 316 -2.04 -12.61 -6.11
CA ALA A 316 -1.72 -12.92 -7.51
C ALA A 316 -1.18 -11.69 -8.27
N GLU A 317 -1.84 -10.53 -8.13
CA GLU A 317 -1.39 -9.28 -8.75
C GLU A 317 -0.10 -8.74 -8.10
N ARG A 318 0.13 -8.95 -6.80
CA ARG A 318 1.40 -8.59 -6.14
C ARG A 318 2.59 -9.39 -6.67
N ARG A 319 2.38 -10.65 -7.09
CA ARG A 319 3.43 -11.43 -7.75
C ARG A 319 3.74 -10.84 -9.13
N ALA A 320 2.70 -10.68 -9.95
CA ALA A 320 2.82 -10.07 -11.26
C ALA A 320 1.56 -9.24 -11.58
N PRO A 321 1.68 -7.91 -11.71
CA PRO A 321 0.54 -7.01 -11.81
C PRO A 321 -0.01 -6.92 -13.24
N TYR A 322 -0.33 -8.06 -13.86
CA TYR A 322 -0.78 -8.11 -15.25
C TYR A 322 -2.15 -7.45 -15.42
N GLY A 323 -3.11 -7.78 -14.54
CA GLY A 323 -4.46 -7.23 -14.60
C GLY A 323 -4.46 -5.73 -14.31
N MET A 324 -3.71 -5.32 -13.29
CA MET A 324 -3.56 -3.90 -12.96
C MET A 324 -2.89 -3.10 -14.09
N CYS A 325 -1.80 -3.61 -14.69
CA CYS A 325 -1.15 -2.94 -15.83
C CYS A 325 -2.08 -2.81 -17.04
N PHE A 326 -2.88 -3.86 -17.34
CA PHE A 326 -3.85 -3.82 -18.43
C PHE A 326 -4.93 -2.77 -18.19
N ALA A 327 -5.47 -2.70 -16.97
CA ALA A 327 -6.47 -1.70 -16.58
C ALA A 327 -5.90 -0.27 -16.64
N LEU A 328 -4.68 -0.06 -16.13
CA LEU A 328 -4.00 1.23 -16.20
C LEU A 328 -3.72 1.66 -17.64
N ARG A 329 -3.30 0.73 -18.51
CA ARG A 329 -3.05 1.03 -19.93
C ARG A 329 -4.32 1.56 -20.60
N GLY A 330 -5.45 0.86 -20.43
CA GLY A 330 -6.73 1.33 -20.97
C GLY A 330 -7.12 2.70 -20.42
N ALA A 331 -6.99 2.90 -19.11
CA ALA A 331 -7.41 4.13 -18.46
C ALA A 331 -6.56 5.36 -18.84
N PHE A 332 -5.25 5.19 -18.96
CA PHE A 332 -4.33 6.25 -19.42
C PHE A 332 -4.48 6.53 -20.92
N HIS A 333 -4.76 5.52 -21.74
CA HIS A 333 -5.04 5.70 -23.16
C HIS A 333 -6.28 6.57 -23.38
N HIS A 334 -7.37 6.33 -22.65
CA HIS A 334 -8.58 7.18 -22.70
C HIS A 334 -8.33 8.64 -22.29
N ARG A 335 -7.25 8.89 -21.56
CA ARG A 335 -6.84 10.22 -21.11
C ARG A 335 -5.69 10.83 -21.92
N LYS A 336 -5.38 10.25 -23.09
CA LYS A 336 -4.35 10.74 -24.03
C LYS A 336 -2.93 10.78 -23.46
N MET A 337 -2.61 9.90 -22.51
CA MET A 337 -1.21 9.70 -22.10
C MET A 337 -0.48 8.91 -23.19
N ASN A 338 0.82 9.17 -23.33
CA ASN A 338 1.65 8.49 -24.30
C ASN A 338 2.42 7.34 -23.65
N PHE A 339 2.57 6.27 -24.42
CA PHE A 339 3.30 5.08 -24.01
C PHE A 339 4.47 4.84 -24.95
N PHE A 340 5.58 4.40 -24.39
CA PHE A 340 6.70 3.93 -25.17
C PHE A 340 7.33 2.71 -24.49
N ARG A 341 8.08 1.93 -25.28
CA ARG A 341 8.89 0.81 -24.79
C ARG A 341 10.35 1.23 -24.79
N ALA A 342 11.07 0.91 -23.73
CA ALA A 342 12.49 1.22 -23.63
C ALA A 342 13.35 0.02 -24.02
N ASN A 343 14.55 0.27 -24.56
CA ASN A 343 15.52 -0.68 -25.12
C ASN A 343 15.05 -1.47 -26.36
N ASP A 344 13.98 -2.25 -26.20
CA ASP A 344 13.53 -3.22 -27.18
C ASP A 344 12.01 -3.18 -27.35
N SER A 345 11.53 -3.80 -28.44
CA SER A 345 10.09 -4.02 -28.67
C SER A 345 9.41 -4.83 -27.57
N ARG A 346 10.16 -5.60 -26.77
CA ARG A 346 9.68 -6.37 -25.60
C ARG A 346 10.15 -5.78 -24.26
N GLY A 347 10.78 -4.61 -24.27
CA GLY A 347 11.31 -3.98 -23.08
C GLY A 347 10.23 -3.40 -22.16
N PRO A 348 10.64 -2.83 -21.03
CA PRO A 348 9.72 -2.23 -20.07
C PRO A 348 8.92 -1.09 -20.70
N GLU A 349 7.64 -1.01 -20.34
CA GLU A 349 6.74 0.04 -20.79
C GLU A 349 6.76 1.22 -19.84
N PHE A 350 6.76 2.41 -20.43
CA PHE A 350 6.71 3.69 -19.74
C PHE A 350 5.48 4.48 -20.15
N VAL A 351 5.03 5.34 -19.23
CA VAL A 351 3.94 6.29 -19.40
C VAL A 351 4.50 7.69 -19.20
N ILE A 352 4.13 8.60 -20.09
CA ILE A 352 4.49 10.01 -20.00
C ILE A 352 3.31 10.89 -20.41
N GLY A 353 3.18 12.06 -19.79
CA GLY A 353 2.08 13.01 -20.02
C GLY A 353 2.17 13.79 -21.33
N MET A 354 3.30 13.67 -22.04
CA MET A 354 3.60 14.47 -23.22
C MET A 354 3.86 13.60 -24.45
N GLU A 355 3.71 14.19 -25.63
CA GLU A 355 4.01 13.51 -26.89
C GLU A 355 5.52 13.54 -27.13
N LEU A 356 6.12 12.37 -27.34
CA LEU A 356 7.54 12.24 -27.65
C LEU A 356 7.75 12.48 -29.14
N LYS A 357 8.60 13.46 -29.48
CA LYS A 357 8.91 13.83 -30.87
C LYS A 357 10.41 13.74 -31.11
N PRO A 358 10.85 13.14 -32.24
CA PRO A 358 12.25 13.17 -32.61
C PRO A 358 12.68 14.63 -32.77
N PHE A 359 13.88 14.95 -32.27
CA PHE A 359 14.43 16.29 -32.36
C PHE A 359 15.09 16.48 -33.72
N ASP A 360 14.77 17.58 -34.40
CA ASP A 360 15.45 17.99 -35.61
C ASP A 360 16.66 18.84 -35.25
N ALA A 361 17.84 18.22 -35.28
CA ALA A 361 19.09 18.88 -34.92
C ALA A 361 19.60 19.85 -36.00
N GLU A 362 19.06 19.81 -37.23
CA GLU A 362 19.55 20.61 -38.36
C GLU A 362 18.99 22.04 -38.35
N HIS A 363 17.74 22.21 -37.92
CA HIS A 363 17.06 23.50 -37.87
C HIS A 363 17.06 24.17 -36.48
N ALA A 364 17.69 23.53 -35.49
CA ALA A 364 17.71 24.01 -34.12
C ALA A 364 18.89 24.96 -33.81
N ILE A 365 18.72 25.77 -32.76
CA ILE A 365 19.77 26.62 -32.20
C ILE A 365 20.99 25.75 -31.83
N ALA A 366 22.20 26.23 -32.14
CA ALA A 366 23.47 25.52 -31.94
C ALA A 366 23.65 24.99 -30.49
N GLU A 367 23.19 25.75 -29.50
CA GLU A 367 23.24 25.37 -28.08
C GLU A 367 22.31 24.17 -27.76
N LEU A 368 21.08 24.19 -28.28
CA LEU A 368 20.12 23.08 -28.12
C LEU A 368 20.57 21.83 -28.89
N SER A 369 21.10 22.00 -30.10
CA SER A 369 21.61 20.87 -30.89
C SER A 369 22.86 20.25 -30.28
N SER A 370 23.76 21.06 -29.68
CA SER A 370 24.91 20.54 -28.92
C SER A 370 24.47 19.76 -27.67
N THR A 371 23.48 20.27 -26.94
CA THR A 371 22.89 19.62 -25.77
C THR A 371 22.24 18.29 -26.13
N TRP A 372 21.46 18.27 -27.22
CA TRP A 372 20.81 17.05 -27.69
C TRP A 372 21.82 16.01 -28.21
N LYS A 373 22.84 16.43 -28.97
CA LYS A 373 23.93 15.55 -29.43
C LYS A 373 24.64 14.89 -28.26
N PHE A 374 24.96 15.67 -27.22
CA PHE A 374 25.55 15.11 -26.00
C PHE A 374 24.67 14.02 -25.38
N ILE A 375 23.35 14.22 -25.28
CA ILE A 375 22.43 13.23 -24.70
C ILE A 375 22.25 12.01 -25.62
N SER A 376 22.28 12.19 -26.95
CA SER A 376 22.21 11.09 -27.91
C SER A 376 23.46 10.20 -27.86
N GLU A 377 24.65 10.81 -27.76
CA GLU A 377 25.93 10.11 -27.62
C GLU A 377 26.09 9.47 -26.22
N ASN A 378 25.46 10.07 -25.21
CA ASN A 378 25.50 9.64 -23.82
C ASN A 378 24.10 9.22 -23.33
N PRO A 379 23.56 8.09 -23.82
CA PRO A 379 22.28 7.61 -23.34
C PRO A 379 22.37 7.25 -21.86
N CYS A 380 21.29 7.53 -21.13
CA CYS A 380 21.22 7.34 -19.69
C CYS A 380 22.22 8.21 -18.88
N CYS A 381 22.39 9.47 -19.24
CA CYS A 381 23.22 10.41 -18.47
C CYS A 381 22.50 10.91 -17.20
N ASP A 382 23.26 11.05 -16.11
CA ASP A 382 22.81 11.68 -14.86
C ASP A 382 23.13 13.18 -14.87
N LYS A 383 22.46 13.96 -14.01
CA LYS A 383 22.77 15.38 -13.80
C LYS A 383 24.25 15.64 -13.45
N SER A 384 24.93 14.69 -12.82
CA SER A 384 26.35 14.81 -12.47
C SER A 384 27.29 14.72 -13.66
N GLU A 385 26.83 14.16 -14.77
CA GLU A 385 27.62 13.98 -16.00
C GLU A 385 27.42 15.15 -16.97
N PHE A 386 26.62 16.15 -16.58
CA PHE A 386 26.38 17.32 -17.42
C PHE A 386 27.65 18.17 -17.54
N PRO A 387 27.98 18.62 -18.75
CA PRO A 387 29.09 19.55 -18.94
C PRO A 387 28.77 20.86 -18.21
N GLN A 388 29.81 21.47 -17.62
CA GLN A 388 29.71 22.74 -16.87
C GLN A 388 29.57 23.95 -17.82
N ILE A 389 28.66 23.86 -18.78
CA ILE A 389 28.34 24.90 -19.75
C ILE A 389 27.21 25.76 -19.14
N PRO A 390 27.28 27.10 -19.23
CA PRO A 390 26.18 27.97 -18.82
C PRO A 390 24.86 27.55 -19.48
N ASP A 391 23.77 27.60 -18.73
CA ASP A 391 22.41 27.32 -19.20
C ASP A 391 22.12 25.90 -19.76
N PHE A 392 23.09 24.98 -19.74
CA PHE A 392 22.90 23.58 -20.17
C PHE A 392 21.70 22.91 -19.49
N GLU A 393 21.54 23.07 -18.16
CA GLU A 393 20.40 22.50 -17.45
C GLU A 393 19.05 23.09 -17.91
N LYS A 394 19.02 24.39 -18.24
CA LYS A 394 17.80 25.03 -18.78
C LYS A 394 17.47 24.49 -20.17
N HIS A 395 18.48 24.28 -21.01
CA HIS A 395 18.32 23.64 -22.31
C HIS A 395 17.81 22.20 -22.20
N VAL A 396 18.34 21.41 -21.27
CA VAL A 396 17.83 20.06 -20.99
C VAL A 396 16.38 20.09 -20.50
N GLN A 397 16.06 20.98 -19.55
CA GLN A 397 14.68 21.15 -19.06
C GLN A 397 13.73 21.56 -20.19
N TRP A 398 14.16 22.44 -21.08
CA TRP A 398 13.37 22.81 -22.26
C TRP A 398 13.15 21.60 -23.18
N LEU A 399 14.20 20.85 -23.51
CA LEU A 399 14.12 19.64 -24.35
C LEU A 399 13.23 18.54 -23.73
N VAL A 400 13.24 18.43 -22.40
CA VAL A 400 12.33 17.54 -21.68
C VAL A 400 10.91 18.06 -21.77
N SER A 401 10.67 19.35 -21.52
CA SER A 401 9.32 19.96 -21.57
C SER A 401 8.67 19.98 -22.96
N THR A 402 9.48 19.94 -24.01
CA THR A 402 9.02 19.87 -25.41
C THR A 402 8.93 18.44 -25.95
N GLY A 403 9.38 17.44 -25.17
CA GLY A 403 9.23 16.03 -25.50
C GLY A 403 10.30 15.49 -26.46
N HIS A 404 11.47 16.13 -26.52
CA HIS A 404 12.62 15.74 -27.34
C HIS A 404 13.66 14.89 -26.59
N VAL A 405 13.63 14.96 -25.26
CA VAL A 405 14.44 14.16 -24.34
C VAL A 405 13.51 13.50 -23.33
N VAL A 406 13.74 12.23 -23.05
CA VAL A 406 13.03 11.48 -22.00
C VAL A 406 13.80 11.63 -20.69
N ALA A 407 13.16 12.24 -19.69
CA ALA A 407 13.64 12.22 -18.31
C ALA A 407 12.98 11.05 -17.58
N PHE A 408 13.76 10.10 -17.07
CA PHE A 408 13.24 8.99 -16.29
C PHE A 408 13.18 9.32 -14.79
N THR A 409 12.31 8.63 -14.05
CA THR A 409 12.12 8.83 -12.60
C THR A 409 13.36 8.57 -11.75
N ASN A 410 14.33 7.81 -12.26
CA ASN A 410 15.61 7.55 -11.61
C ASN A 410 16.64 8.69 -11.77
N GLY A 411 16.25 9.83 -12.38
CA GLY A 411 17.12 11.00 -12.57
C GLY A 411 18.00 10.94 -13.82
N VAL A 412 17.73 9.96 -14.68
CA VAL A 412 18.50 9.63 -15.87
C VAL A 412 17.82 10.19 -17.13
N TYR A 413 18.59 10.70 -18.09
CA TYR A 413 18.08 11.27 -19.34
C TYR A 413 18.49 10.43 -20.56
N SER A 414 17.60 10.33 -21.54
CA SER A 414 17.87 9.67 -22.82
C SER A 414 17.23 10.44 -23.97
N ALA A 415 17.87 10.44 -25.13
CA ALA A 415 17.28 10.97 -26.34
C ALA A 415 16.03 10.17 -26.76
N VAL A 416 15.10 10.87 -27.42
CA VAL A 416 13.90 10.25 -28.01
C VAL A 416 14.30 9.57 -29.31
N GLU A 417 14.58 8.28 -29.21
CA GLU A 417 14.73 7.35 -30.35
C GLU A 417 13.51 6.41 -30.43
N LYS A 418 13.46 5.54 -31.45
CA LYS A 418 12.40 4.53 -31.61
C LYS A 418 12.21 3.66 -30.35
N PHE A 419 13.30 3.38 -29.64
CA PHE A 419 13.31 2.75 -28.32
C PHE A 419 14.33 3.47 -27.42
N PRO A 420 13.91 4.41 -26.55
CA PRO A 420 14.80 5.09 -25.64
C PRO A 420 15.56 4.07 -24.76
N LYS A 421 16.86 4.28 -24.57
CA LYS A 421 17.68 3.38 -23.76
C LYS A 421 17.38 3.62 -22.28
N TYR A 422 17.19 2.54 -21.54
CA TYR A 422 16.86 2.56 -20.11
C TYR A 422 17.43 1.33 -19.40
N GLY A 423 18.14 1.51 -18.30
CA GLY A 423 18.53 0.40 -17.41
C GLY A 423 19.95 0.51 -16.89
N PRO A 424 20.41 -0.47 -16.09
CA PRO A 424 21.67 -0.40 -15.34
C PRO A 424 22.95 -0.38 -16.19
N GLN A 425 22.85 -0.26 -17.51
CA GLN A 425 24.01 -0.01 -18.38
C GLN A 425 24.75 1.27 -17.98
N TRP A 426 24.06 2.28 -17.44
CA TRP A 426 24.71 3.46 -16.84
C TRP A 426 25.54 3.11 -15.58
N LYS A 427 25.14 2.12 -14.77
CA LYS A 427 25.93 1.65 -13.59
C LYS A 427 27.23 0.98 -14.03
N LYS A 428 27.20 0.23 -15.13
CA LYS A 428 28.42 -0.33 -15.75
C LYS A 428 29.32 0.77 -16.29
N ARG A 429 28.73 1.80 -16.92
CA ARG A 429 29.43 2.99 -17.41
C ARG A 429 30.05 3.82 -16.28
N LYS A 430 29.36 4.02 -15.16
CA LYS A 430 29.87 4.71 -13.96
C LYS A 430 31.05 3.97 -13.32
N LYS A 431 31.03 2.63 -13.38
CA LYS A 431 32.19 1.81 -12.99
C LYS A 431 33.35 2.02 -13.97
N GLN A 432 33.10 1.99 -15.27
CA GLN A 432 34.12 2.21 -16.31
C GLN A 432 34.69 3.64 -16.31
N LEU A 433 33.86 4.66 -16.10
CA LEU A 433 34.27 6.07 -16.00
C LEU A 433 35.08 6.32 -14.72
N LYS A 434 34.73 5.67 -13.60
CA LYS A 434 35.54 5.69 -12.38
C LYS A 434 36.86 4.97 -12.55
N GLU A 435 36.87 3.83 -13.23
CA GLU A 435 38.10 3.08 -13.57
C GLU A 435 38.99 3.90 -14.51
N ALA A 436 38.42 4.54 -15.54
CA ALA A 436 39.16 5.41 -16.46
C ALA A 436 39.65 6.71 -15.81
N ALA A 437 38.89 7.33 -14.90
CA ALA A 437 39.34 8.49 -14.14
C ALA A 437 40.42 8.12 -13.10
N ALA A 438 40.35 6.91 -12.53
CA ALA A 438 41.41 6.37 -11.67
C ALA A 438 42.68 6.05 -12.46
N GLU A 439 42.57 5.52 -13.69
CA GLU A 439 43.71 5.32 -14.59
C GLU A 439 44.31 6.64 -15.09
N ALA A 440 43.48 7.64 -15.41
CA ALA A 440 43.95 8.96 -15.82
C ALA A 440 44.66 9.71 -14.68
N SER A 441 44.13 9.66 -13.45
CA SER A 441 44.79 10.24 -12.28
C SER A 441 46.05 9.47 -11.87
N ALA A 442 46.07 8.14 -12.00
CA ALA A 442 47.28 7.34 -11.78
C ALA A 442 48.37 7.59 -12.84
N ALA A 443 47.98 7.95 -14.07
CA ALA A 443 48.92 8.35 -15.13
C ALA A 443 49.45 9.78 -14.94
N GLU A 444 48.70 10.66 -14.28
CA GLU A 444 49.11 12.04 -13.97
C GLU A 444 49.98 12.13 -12.69
N GLU A 445 49.97 11.09 -11.84
CA GLU A 445 50.76 10.98 -10.60
C GLU A 445 52.06 10.15 -10.75
N ALA A 446 52.49 9.83 -11.98
CA ALA A 446 53.80 9.24 -12.22
C ALA A 446 54.91 10.31 -12.01
N PRO A 447 55.99 10.02 -11.25
CA PRO A 447 56.90 11.04 -10.76
C PRO A 447 57.75 11.62 -11.89
N LYS A 448 57.85 12.94 -11.87
CA LYS A 448 58.81 13.78 -12.59
C LYS A 448 60.22 13.22 -12.35
N VAL A 449 60.79 12.55 -13.36
CA VAL A 449 62.16 12.02 -13.31
C VAL A 449 63.13 13.19 -13.20
N GLU A 450 63.79 13.29 -12.05
CA GLU A 450 64.92 14.19 -11.81
C GLU A 450 66.06 13.89 -12.79
N ALA A 451 66.68 14.96 -13.28
CA ALA A 451 67.85 14.92 -14.13
C ALA A 451 69.03 14.21 -13.43
N PRO A 452 69.85 13.40 -14.14
CA PRO A 452 71.06 12.84 -13.57
C PRO A 452 72.25 13.79 -13.76
N ALA A 453 73.01 13.99 -12.69
CA ALA A 453 74.31 14.65 -12.62
C ALA A 453 75.13 13.92 -11.53
N VAL A 454 76.42 13.56 -11.59
CA VAL A 454 77.53 13.44 -12.58
C VAL A 454 78.58 12.52 -11.89
N GLU A 455 79.47 11.83 -12.63
CA GLU A 455 80.93 11.55 -12.38
C GLU A 455 81.34 10.16 -12.90
N ALA A 456 82.44 9.89 -13.63
CA ALA A 456 83.51 10.67 -14.26
C ALA A 456 84.29 9.69 -15.21
N PRO A 457 85.10 10.17 -16.18
CA PRO A 457 86.29 9.44 -16.60
C PRO A 457 87.58 10.24 -16.36
N ALA A 458 88.66 9.51 -16.09
CA ALA A 458 89.96 10.03 -15.71
C ALA A 458 90.75 10.67 -16.87
N ALA A 459 91.37 11.81 -16.54
CA ALA A 459 92.66 12.37 -16.95
C ALA A 459 93.24 12.11 -18.36
N GLU A 460 93.50 13.20 -19.09
CA GLU A 460 94.84 13.56 -19.58
C GLU A 460 94.90 15.07 -19.91
N THR A 461 96.07 15.67 -19.69
CA THR A 461 96.44 17.09 -19.45
C THR A 461 96.36 18.07 -20.64
N PRO A 462 96.29 19.40 -20.39
CA PRO A 462 96.32 20.44 -21.42
C PRO A 462 97.72 21.06 -21.65
N ALA A 463 98.00 21.47 -22.88
CA ALA A 463 98.99 22.50 -23.24
C ALA A 463 98.31 23.40 -24.30
N ALA A 464 97.84 24.59 -23.93
CA ALA A 464 98.54 25.88 -24.03
C ALA A 464 98.93 26.25 -25.47
N GLU A 465 98.19 27.17 -26.12
CA GLU A 465 98.64 28.53 -26.44
C GLU A 465 97.59 29.33 -27.22
N ALA A 466 97.79 30.65 -27.19
CA ALA A 466 96.83 31.74 -27.33
C ALA A 466 96.62 32.22 -28.81
N PRO A 467 95.81 33.27 -29.06
CA PRO A 467 95.12 33.55 -30.32
C PRO A 467 95.89 34.49 -31.25
N ALA A 468 95.56 34.50 -32.55
CA ALA A 468 95.59 35.71 -33.38
C ALA A 468 94.88 35.50 -34.72
N THR A 469 94.28 36.59 -35.14
CA THR A 469 93.49 36.90 -36.33
C THR A 469 94.30 36.99 -37.63
N GLU A 470 93.56 36.76 -38.73
CA GLU A 470 93.63 37.41 -40.06
C GLU A 470 94.80 37.15 -41.02
N ALA A 471 94.45 36.59 -42.18
CA ALA A 471 94.66 37.22 -43.50
C ALA A 471 93.58 36.75 -44.48
#